data_AF-B9DMP2-F1
#
_entry.id   AF-B9DMP2-F1
#
_cell.length_a   1.000
_cell.length_b   1.000
_cell.length_c   1.000
_cell.angle_alpha   90.00
_cell.angle_beta   90.00
_cell.angle_gamma   90.00
#
_symmetry.space_group_name_H-M   'P 1'
#
loop_
_entity.id
_entity.type
_entity.pdbx_description
1 polymer ?
#
loop_
_entity_poly.entity_id
_entity_poly.type
_entity_poly.pdbx_seq_one_letter_code
_entity_poly.pdbx_strand_id
1 'polypeptide(L)'
;MKQLILRNLKLRKVSLIIYAALIIVSPFYHLFLNKHTVFGGIIYSILSVFVMFISLFDCGNAFRLQFKLGGNKAYYFNHSLPFSAQEQLNAHYLTTVLMSVAGAIVLTDYYNVPMGGEINGVEMTTPMYFIAINLIGHAIAFPKYSEVRRDFIPYWGFVVVVNFIVPVIFSMSLLLIAITTHSFKLIDNVLDYSINIFGIVFIIFGIILFGLTYFKQLKKINEAEQTY
;
A
#
# COMPACT_ATOMS: atom_id res chain seq x y z
N MET A 1 0.93 24.17 3.79
CA MET A 1 0.85 22.83 3.13
C MET A 1 2.15 22.32 2.47
N LYS A 2 2.81 23.06 1.56
CA LYS A 2 4.01 22.58 0.81
C LYS A 2 5.14 22.05 1.70
N GLN A 3 5.43 22.75 2.80
CA GLN A 3 6.49 22.37 3.74
C GLN A 3 6.18 21.04 4.47
N LEU A 4 4.92 20.76 4.78
CA LEU A 4 4.49 19.51 5.42
C LEU A 4 4.67 18.31 4.49
N ILE A 5 4.32 18.46 3.21
CA ILE A 5 4.54 17.42 2.20
C ILE A 5 6.05 17.16 2.06
N LEU A 6 6.86 18.23 1.95
CA LEU A 6 8.31 18.10 1.87
C LEU A 6 8.89 17.38 3.10
N ARG A 7 8.42 17.73 4.31
CA ARG A 7 8.79 17.04 5.55
C ARG A 7 8.46 15.56 5.46
N ASN A 8 7.23 15.22 5.09
CA ASN A 8 6.78 13.83 5.01
C ASN A 8 7.59 13.02 3.99
N LEU A 9 7.86 13.60 2.81
CA LEU A 9 8.69 12.96 1.78
C LEU A 9 10.15 12.82 2.23
N LYS A 10 10.72 13.81 2.92
CA LYS A 10 12.06 13.70 3.52
C LYS A 10 12.15 12.59 4.57
N LEU A 11 11.11 12.42 5.40
CA LEU A 11 11.03 11.28 6.32
C LEU A 11 10.99 9.95 5.56
N ARG A 12 10.43 9.93 4.36
CA ARG A 12 10.37 8.76 3.47
C ARG A 12 11.51 8.68 2.45
N LYS A 13 12.58 9.48 2.58
CA LYS A 13 13.69 9.57 1.59
C LYS A 13 14.24 8.21 1.16
N VAL A 14 14.39 7.27 2.10
CA VAL A 14 14.98 5.97 1.81
C VAL A 14 14.10 5.14 0.87
N SER A 15 12.77 5.08 1.12
CA SER A 15 11.84 4.41 0.20
C SER A 15 11.88 5.08 -1.19
N LEU A 16 11.88 6.41 -1.25
CA LEU A 16 11.90 7.14 -2.51
C LEU A 16 13.19 6.90 -3.32
N ILE A 17 14.34 6.83 -2.65
CA ILE A 17 15.62 6.49 -3.28
C ILE A 17 15.57 5.08 -3.86
N ILE A 18 15.04 4.10 -3.10
CA ILE A 18 14.89 2.72 -3.56
C ILE A 18 13.96 2.67 -4.78
N TYR A 19 12.83 3.38 -4.74
CA TYR A 19 11.89 3.42 -5.87
C TYR A 19 12.55 4.01 -7.12
N ALA A 20 13.24 5.15 -6.98
CA ALA A 20 13.94 5.77 -8.10
C ALA A 20 15.04 4.88 -8.68
N ALA A 21 15.83 4.22 -7.82
CA ALA A 21 16.87 3.30 -8.26
C ALA A 21 16.27 2.12 -9.05
N LEU A 22 15.18 1.53 -8.57
CA LEU A 22 14.51 0.43 -9.26
C LEU A 22 13.91 0.86 -10.60
N ILE A 23 13.31 2.05 -10.69
CA ILE A 23 12.79 2.59 -11.96
C ILE A 23 13.93 2.80 -12.98
N ILE A 24 15.08 3.35 -12.54
CA ILE A 24 16.24 3.57 -13.41
C ILE A 24 16.84 2.25 -13.90
N VAL A 25 16.84 1.21 -13.06
CA VAL A 25 17.38 -0.12 -13.40
C VAL A 25 16.40 -0.92 -14.29
N SER A 26 15.10 -0.64 -14.21
CA SER A 26 14.03 -1.34 -14.95
C SER A 26 14.32 -1.54 -16.45
N PRO A 27 14.67 -0.50 -17.25
CA PRO A 27 14.93 -0.69 -18.68
C PRO A 27 16.13 -1.63 -18.93
N PHE A 28 17.16 -1.59 -18.09
CA PHE A 28 18.30 -2.50 -18.22
C PHE A 28 17.93 -3.93 -17.87
N TYR A 29 17.07 -4.09 -16.87
CA TYR A 29 16.52 -5.39 -16.48
C TYR A 29 15.75 -6.04 -17.63
N HIS A 30 14.79 -5.34 -18.23
CA HIS A 30 13.98 -5.92 -19.31
C HIS A 30 14.75 -6.17 -20.61
N LEU A 31 15.77 -5.34 -20.92
CA LEU A 31 16.49 -5.44 -22.19
C LEU A 31 17.67 -6.41 -22.17
N PHE A 32 18.37 -6.54 -21.04
CA PHE A 32 19.67 -7.22 -21.00
C PHE A 32 19.73 -8.44 -20.08
N LEU A 33 18.76 -8.62 -19.17
CA LEU A 33 18.79 -9.73 -18.22
C LEU A 33 17.89 -10.88 -18.64
N ASN A 34 18.52 -12.03 -18.88
CA ASN A 34 17.82 -13.29 -19.09
C ASN A 34 17.82 -14.13 -17.81
N LYS A 35 16.63 -14.33 -17.23
CA LYS A 35 16.41 -15.10 -15.99
C LYS A 35 16.92 -16.55 -16.05
N HIS A 36 17.08 -17.12 -17.25
CA HIS A 36 17.54 -18.50 -17.44
C HIS A 36 19.06 -18.67 -17.39
N THR A 37 19.82 -17.56 -17.37
CA THR A 37 21.26 -17.60 -17.17
C THR A 37 21.60 -17.56 -15.68
N VAL A 38 22.73 -18.15 -15.26
CA VAL A 38 23.15 -18.15 -13.85
C VAL A 38 23.28 -16.72 -13.31
N PHE A 39 23.92 -15.83 -14.08
CA PHE A 39 24.09 -14.43 -13.70
C PHE A 39 22.75 -13.66 -13.66
N GLY A 40 21.89 -13.86 -14.66
CA GLY A 40 20.57 -13.24 -14.70
C GLY A 40 19.65 -13.73 -13.59
N GLY A 41 19.72 -15.01 -13.23
CA GLY A 41 18.98 -15.60 -12.11
C GLY A 41 19.36 -14.97 -10.76
N ILE A 42 20.65 -14.76 -10.51
CA ILE A 42 21.12 -14.09 -9.28
C ILE A 42 20.56 -12.67 -9.18
N ILE A 43 20.64 -11.88 -10.26
CA ILE A 43 20.12 -10.51 -10.27
C ILE A 43 18.59 -10.50 -10.09
N TYR A 44 17.89 -11.43 -10.75
CA TYR A 44 16.45 -11.60 -10.60
C TYR A 44 16.05 -11.89 -9.15
N SER A 45 16.78 -12.78 -8.46
CA SER A 45 16.53 -13.06 -7.03
C SER A 45 16.75 -11.82 -6.15
N ILE A 46 17.81 -11.04 -6.40
CA ILE A 46 18.07 -9.80 -5.66
C ILE A 46 16.93 -8.80 -5.87
N LEU A 47 16.49 -8.61 -7.11
CA LEU A 47 15.37 -7.73 -7.44
C LEU A 47 14.07 -8.20 -6.79
N SER A 48 13.80 -9.51 -6.79
CA SER A 48 12.61 -10.09 -6.12
C SER A 48 12.59 -9.77 -4.63
N VAL A 49 13.73 -9.82 -3.93
CA VAL A 49 13.79 -9.42 -2.51
C VAL A 49 13.40 -7.96 -2.31
N PHE A 50 13.86 -7.05 -3.18
CA PHE A 50 13.49 -5.64 -3.10
C PHE A 50 12.00 -5.41 -3.42
N VAL A 51 11.49 -6.03 -4.48
CA VAL A 51 10.08 -5.93 -4.89
C VAL A 51 9.17 -6.49 -3.80
N MET A 52 9.50 -7.66 -3.24
CA MET A 52 8.78 -8.26 -2.11
C MET A 52 8.85 -7.35 -0.87
N PHE A 53 9.99 -6.73 -0.58
CA PHE A 53 10.10 -5.79 0.53
C PHE A 53 9.16 -4.58 0.35
N ILE A 54 9.08 -4.03 -0.86
CA ILE A 54 8.15 -2.93 -1.17
C ILE A 54 6.72 -3.41 -0.98
N SER A 55 6.36 -4.53 -1.60
CA SER A 55 5.04 -5.15 -1.52
C SER A 55 4.59 -5.36 -0.06
N LEU A 56 5.42 -5.99 0.78
CA LEU A 56 5.07 -6.34 2.15
C LEU A 56 5.12 -5.16 3.13
N PHE A 57 6.18 -4.36 3.09
CA PHE A 57 6.41 -3.34 4.12
C PHE A 57 5.84 -1.98 3.76
N ASP A 58 5.82 -1.64 2.47
CA ASP A 58 5.27 -0.39 1.97
C ASP A 58 3.77 -0.42 1.71
N CYS A 59 3.09 -1.56 1.94
CA CYS A 59 1.62 -1.63 1.98
C CYS A 59 1.00 -0.90 3.19
N GLY A 60 1.80 -0.54 4.20
CA GLY A 60 1.40 0.25 5.37
C GLY A 60 2.10 1.60 5.42
N ASN A 61 2.16 2.32 4.30
CA ASN A 61 3.00 3.50 4.18
C ASN A 61 2.64 4.62 5.20
N ALA A 62 1.36 4.77 5.54
CA ALA A 62 0.85 5.73 6.50
C ALA A 62 1.35 5.42 7.93
N PHE A 63 1.37 4.14 8.32
CA PHE A 63 1.91 3.70 9.61
C PHE A 63 3.41 4.01 9.75
N ARG A 64 4.18 3.73 8.70
CA ARG A 64 5.62 4.04 8.67
C ARG A 64 5.87 5.55 8.74
N LEU A 65 5.04 6.36 8.09
CA LEU A 65 5.12 7.82 8.19
C LEU A 65 4.82 8.29 9.62
N GLN A 66 3.74 7.80 10.23
CA GLN A 66 3.37 8.12 11.62
C GLN A 66 4.47 7.75 12.61
N PHE A 67 5.10 6.58 12.46
CA PHE A 67 6.20 6.17 13.32
C PHE A 67 7.37 7.16 13.25
N LYS A 68 7.71 7.64 12.04
CA LYS A 68 8.78 8.63 11.82
C LYS A 68 8.41 10.04 12.30
N LEU A 69 7.12 10.34 12.44
CA LEU A 69 6.62 11.57 13.04
C LEU A 69 6.65 11.55 14.58
N GLY A 70 7.10 10.44 15.19
CA GLY A 70 7.17 10.26 16.65
C GLY A 70 5.97 9.53 17.25
N GLY A 71 5.10 8.96 16.42
CA GLY A 71 3.93 8.19 16.84
C GLY A 71 2.90 9.02 17.62
N ASN A 72 2.01 8.34 18.34
CA ASN A 72 0.92 8.98 19.09
C ASN A 72 1.41 9.96 20.17
N LYS A 73 2.62 9.75 20.70
CA LYS A 73 3.22 10.59 21.75
C LYS A 73 3.64 11.97 21.24
N ALA A 74 3.98 12.09 19.96
CA ALA A 74 4.41 13.35 19.35
C ALA A 74 3.24 14.22 18.86
N TYR A 75 2.00 13.79 19.09
CA TYR A 75 0.79 14.51 18.67
C TYR A 75 0.76 15.97 19.15
N TYR A 76 0.94 16.20 20.45
CA TYR A 76 0.91 17.55 21.04
C TYR A 76 2.03 18.44 20.52
N PHE A 77 3.22 17.88 20.29
CA PHE A 77 4.34 18.62 19.74
C PHE A 77 4.04 19.09 18.31
N ASN A 78 3.55 18.20 17.46
CA ASN A 78 3.24 18.57 16.08
C ASN A 78 2.03 19.51 15.97
N HIS A 79 1.07 19.44 16.90
CA HIS A 79 -0.03 20.41 17.00
C HIS A 79 0.41 21.78 17.51
N SER A 80 1.58 21.90 18.15
CA SER A 80 2.16 23.19 18.53
C SER A 80 2.86 23.90 17.37
N LEU A 81 3.06 23.23 16.24
CA LEU A 81 3.67 23.82 15.05
C LEU A 81 2.70 24.80 14.38
N PRO A 82 3.21 25.82 13.67
CA PRO A 82 2.39 26.88 13.04
C PRO A 82 1.74 26.40 11.73
N PHE A 83 0.96 25.32 11.79
CA PHE A 83 0.21 24.77 10.66
C PHE A 83 -1.22 24.44 11.09
N SER A 84 -2.20 24.64 10.20
CA SER A 84 -3.59 24.30 10.52
C SER A 84 -3.82 22.78 10.50
N ALA A 85 -4.82 22.33 11.25
CA ALA A 85 -5.23 20.92 11.29
C ALA A 85 -5.65 20.41 9.89
N GLN A 86 -6.30 21.27 9.10
CA GLN A 86 -6.64 20.98 7.70
C GLN A 86 -5.40 20.78 6.83
N GLU A 87 -4.38 21.62 6.98
CA GLU A 87 -3.14 21.44 6.22
C GLU A 87 -2.42 20.13 6.55
N GLN A 88 -2.45 19.72 7.82
CA GLN A 88 -1.89 18.45 8.27
C GLN A 88 -2.66 17.25 7.70
N LEU A 89 -4.00 17.33 7.70
CA LEU A 89 -4.87 16.34 7.08
C LEU A 89 -4.54 16.18 5.59
N ASN A 90 -4.55 17.29 4.84
CA ASN A 90 -4.29 17.29 3.40
C ASN A 90 -2.90 16.73 3.07
N ALA A 91 -1.88 17.13 3.84
CA ALA A 91 -0.52 16.64 3.65
C ALA A 91 -0.42 15.12 3.89
N HIS A 92 -1.15 14.57 4.86
CA HIS A 92 -1.12 13.14 5.15
C HIS A 92 -1.79 12.32 4.05
N TYR A 93 -2.98 12.74 3.63
CA TYR A 93 -3.73 12.10 2.55
C TYR A 93 -2.93 12.11 1.26
N LEU A 94 -2.40 13.28 0.87
CA LEU A 94 -1.60 13.41 -0.34
C LEU A 94 -0.31 12.58 -0.26
N THR A 95 0.39 12.57 0.88
CA THR A 95 1.60 11.75 1.03
C THR A 95 1.28 10.27 0.87
N THR A 96 0.16 9.81 1.45
CA THR A 96 -0.28 8.41 1.33
C THR A 96 -0.51 8.04 -0.13
N VAL A 97 -1.27 8.86 -0.87
CA VAL A 97 -1.51 8.65 -2.30
C VAL A 97 -0.21 8.64 -3.09
N LEU A 98 0.65 9.64 -2.92
CA LEU A 98 1.92 9.74 -3.65
C LEU A 98 2.82 8.52 -3.41
N MET A 99 2.95 8.09 -2.15
CA MET A 99 3.78 6.92 -1.81
C MET A 99 3.17 5.60 -2.32
N SER A 100 1.85 5.46 -2.31
CA SER A 100 1.16 4.29 -2.85
C SER A 100 1.32 4.18 -4.36
N VAL A 101 1.13 5.29 -5.08
CA VAL A 101 1.30 5.34 -6.54
C VAL A 101 2.76 5.10 -6.92
N ALA A 102 3.72 5.72 -6.23
CA ALA A 102 5.14 5.51 -6.50
C ALA A 102 5.57 4.05 -6.27
N GLY A 103 5.10 3.43 -5.20
CA GLY A 103 5.33 1.99 -4.97
C GLY A 103 4.69 1.12 -6.05
N ALA A 104 3.44 1.42 -6.43
CA ALA A 104 2.74 0.67 -7.47
C ALA A 104 3.39 0.78 -8.85
N ILE A 105 3.97 1.94 -9.21
CA ILE A 105 4.76 2.09 -10.46
C ILE A 105 5.92 1.10 -10.45
N VAL A 106 6.68 1.04 -9.36
CA VAL A 106 7.79 0.07 -9.22
C VAL A 106 7.28 -1.35 -9.33
N LEU A 107 6.17 -1.69 -8.66
CA LEU A 107 5.60 -3.04 -8.76
C LEU A 107 5.20 -3.36 -10.21
N THR A 108 4.53 -2.45 -10.92
CA THR A 108 4.17 -2.64 -12.33
C THR A 108 5.39 -2.85 -13.22
N ASP A 109 6.46 -2.07 -13.02
CA ASP A 109 7.71 -2.20 -13.79
C ASP A 109 8.34 -3.58 -13.61
N TYR A 110 8.13 -4.22 -12.46
CA TYR A 110 8.65 -5.54 -12.15
C TYR A 110 7.54 -6.61 -12.09
N TYR A 111 6.46 -6.46 -12.88
CA TYR A 111 5.32 -7.41 -12.89
C TYR A 111 5.68 -8.88 -13.13
N ASN A 112 6.79 -9.13 -13.83
CA ASN A 112 7.25 -10.49 -14.10
C ASN A 112 8.16 -11.05 -12.99
N VAL A 113 8.29 -10.35 -11.86
CA VAL A 113 9.11 -10.74 -10.72
C VAL A 113 8.18 -11.02 -9.54
N PRO A 114 8.28 -12.19 -8.89
CA PRO A 114 7.43 -12.59 -7.79
C PRO A 114 7.35 -11.50 -6.72
N MET A 115 6.17 -10.93 -6.54
CA MET A 115 5.90 -9.84 -5.59
C MET A 115 5.48 -10.31 -4.20
N GLY A 116 5.28 -11.61 -4.00
CA GLY A 116 4.76 -12.19 -2.77
C GLY A 116 4.47 -13.68 -2.90
N GLY A 117 3.52 -14.16 -2.11
CA GLY A 117 3.06 -15.55 -2.20
C GLY A 117 2.34 -15.81 -3.53
N GLU A 118 2.84 -16.79 -4.27
CA GLU A 118 2.16 -17.33 -5.45
C GLU A 118 1.39 -18.60 -5.06
N ILE A 119 0.13 -18.71 -5.49
CA ILE A 119 -0.64 -19.96 -5.40
C ILE A 119 -1.02 -20.37 -6.81
N ASN A 120 -0.48 -21.50 -7.27
CA ASN A 120 -0.75 -22.05 -8.60
C ASN A 120 -0.45 -21.04 -9.75
N GLY A 121 0.61 -20.26 -9.61
CA GLY A 121 1.02 -19.25 -10.61
C GLY A 121 0.30 -17.91 -10.52
N VAL A 122 -0.62 -17.73 -9.57
CA VAL A 122 -1.28 -16.46 -9.30
C VAL A 122 -0.50 -15.65 -8.28
N GLU A 123 -0.08 -14.45 -8.66
CA GLU A 123 0.43 -13.45 -7.74
C GLU A 123 -0.69 -12.85 -6.89
N MET A 124 -0.61 -13.05 -5.57
CA MET A 124 -1.62 -12.55 -4.63
C MET A 124 -1.53 -11.04 -4.37
N THR A 125 -0.42 -10.40 -4.72
CA THR A 125 -0.19 -8.96 -4.49
C THR A 125 0.06 -8.23 -5.79
N THR A 126 -1.01 -7.68 -6.37
CA THR A 126 -0.92 -6.86 -7.58
C THR A 126 -0.62 -5.40 -7.24
N PRO A 127 -0.10 -4.59 -8.17
CA PRO A 127 0.05 -3.14 -7.98
C PRO A 127 -1.27 -2.47 -7.58
N MET A 128 -2.38 -2.98 -8.11
CA MET A 128 -3.72 -2.52 -7.79
C MET A 128 -4.10 -2.81 -6.34
N TYR A 129 -3.89 -4.05 -5.90
CA TYR A 129 -4.11 -4.47 -4.52
C TYR A 129 -3.24 -3.65 -3.54
N PHE A 130 -1.98 -3.40 -3.89
CA PHE A 130 -1.05 -2.58 -3.10
C PHE A 130 -1.58 -1.15 -2.86
N ILE A 131 -2.13 -0.49 -3.89
CA ILE A 131 -2.75 0.83 -3.73
C ILE A 131 -3.95 0.74 -2.79
N ALA A 132 -4.86 -0.19 -3.05
CA ALA A 132 -6.09 -0.38 -2.29
C ALA A 132 -5.80 -0.56 -0.79
N ILE A 133 -4.85 -1.44 -0.45
CA ILE A 133 -4.43 -1.69 0.93
C ILE A 133 -3.95 -0.42 1.62
N ASN A 134 -3.09 0.36 0.97
CA ASN A 134 -2.55 1.56 1.60
C ASN A 134 -3.66 2.58 1.89
N LEU A 135 -4.63 2.73 0.98
CA LEU A 135 -5.79 3.59 1.15
C LEU A 135 -6.70 3.10 2.28
N ILE A 136 -7.03 1.82 2.30
CA ILE A 136 -7.86 1.19 3.34
C ILE A 136 -7.16 1.25 4.70
N GLY A 137 -5.87 0.91 4.74
CA GLY A 137 -5.04 0.94 5.94
C GLY A 137 -4.99 2.32 6.56
N HIS A 138 -4.86 3.37 5.73
CA HIS A 138 -4.98 4.74 6.20
C HIS A 138 -6.37 5.01 6.78
N ALA A 139 -7.44 4.72 6.02
CA ALA A 139 -8.82 5.00 6.41
C ALA A 139 -9.21 4.32 7.74
N ILE A 140 -8.76 3.08 7.96
CA ILE A 140 -9.07 2.32 9.17
C ILE A 140 -8.24 2.82 10.36
N ALA A 141 -6.93 3.04 10.16
CA ALA A 141 -6.00 3.25 11.26
C ALA A 141 -5.93 4.68 11.77
N PHE A 142 -6.25 5.67 10.92
CA PHE A 142 -6.10 7.09 11.23
C PHE A 142 -7.47 7.78 11.25
N PRO A 143 -8.11 7.92 12.43
CA PRO A 143 -9.46 8.45 12.55
C PRO A 143 -9.53 9.98 12.65
N LYS A 144 -8.41 10.68 12.85
CA LYS A 144 -8.35 12.15 12.97
C LYS A 144 -7.28 12.77 12.08
N TYR A 145 -6.00 12.52 12.37
CA TYR A 145 -4.84 13.13 11.71
C TYR A 145 -3.68 12.14 11.59
N SER A 146 -2.62 12.54 10.88
CA SER A 146 -1.38 11.76 10.65
C SER A 146 -0.70 11.24 11.90
N GLU A 147 -0.91 11.90 13.02
CA GLU A 147 -0.19 11.64 14.26
C GLU A 147 -0.99 10.79 15.23
N VAL A 148 -2.31 10.70 15.04
CA VAL A 148 -3.20 9.89 15.89
C VAL A 148 -3.61 8.65 15.13
N ARG A 149 -2.89 7.57 15.39
CA ARG A 149 -3.29 6.23 15.00
C ARG A 149 -4.14 5.62 16.12
N ARG A 150 -5.13 4.79 15.77
CA ARG A 150 -5.79 3.92 16.75
C ARG A 150 -4.77 3.00 17.43
N ASP A 151 -4.75 2.99 18.75
CA ASP A 151 -3.75 2.23 19.52
C ASP A 151 -3.88 0.72 19.31
N PHE A 152 -5.09 0.21 19.09
CA PHE A 152 -5.37 -1.22 18.91
C PHE A 152 -4.99 -1.78 17.52
N ILE A 153 -4.53 -0.94 16.58
CA ILE A 153 -4.11 -1.38 15.23
C ILE A 153 -2.58 -1.32 15.15
N PRO A 154 -1.87 -2.41 15.51
CA PRO A 154 -0.43 -2.46 15.36
C PRO A 154 -0.04 -2.56 13.88
N TYR A 155 1.03 -1.87 13.49
CA TYR A 155 1.57 -1.92 12.13
C TYR A 155 1.86 -3.35 11.67
N TRP A 156 2.54 -4.15 12.50
CA TRP A 156 2.85 -5.54 12.18
C TRP A 156 1.60 -6.41 12.02
N GLY A 157 0.59 -6.21 12.87
CA GLY A 157 -0.69 -6.92 12.73
C GLY A 157 -1.37 -6.56 11.41
N PHE A 158 -1.35 -5.28 11.01
CA PHE A 158 -1.86 -4.86 9.71
C PHE A 158 -1.12 -5.51 8.54
N VAL A 159 0.22 -5.49 8.56
CA VAL A 159 1.04 -6.13 7.52
C VAL A 159 0.75 -7.63 7.42
N VAL A 160 0.63 -8.34 8.54
CA VAL A 160 0.35 -9.78 8.56
C VAL A 160 -1.06 -10.09 8.03
N VAL A 161 -2.07 -9.36 8.52
CA VAL A 161 -3.46 -9.56 8.09
C VAL A 161 -3.58 -9.39 6.59
N VAL A 162 -2.99 -8.33 6.06
CA VAL A 162 -3.19 -7.99 4.67
C VAL A 162 -2.37 -8.86 3.72
N ASN A 163 -1.11 -9.17 4.04
CA ASN A 163 -0.26 -9.94 3.13
C ASN A 163 -0.44 -11.46 3.24
N PHE A 164 -0.98 -11.97 4.35
CA PHE A 164 -1.14 -13.41 4.55
C PHE A 164 -2.60 -13.82 4.77
N ILE A 165 -3.30 -13.18 5.71
CA ILE A 165 -4.65 -13.62 6.08
C ILE A 165 -5.67 -13.34 4.97
N VAL A 166 -5.66 -12.14 4.38
CA VAL A 166 -6.59 -11.79 3.29
C VAL A 166 -6.40 -12.68 2.05
N PRO A 167 -5.18 -12.91 1.54
CA PRO A 167 -4.95 -13.85 0.45
C PRO A 167 -5.39 -15.28 0.75
N VAL A 168 -5.17 -15.78 1.98
CA VAL A 168 -5.62 -17.12 2.39
C VAL A 168 -7.15 -17.21 2.39
N ILE A 169 -7.84 -16.23 2.97
CA ILE A 169 -9.31 -16.19 2.99
C ILE A 169 -9.85 -16.13 1.56
N PHE A 170 -9.25 -15.29 0.70
CA PHE A 170 -9.63 -15.17 -0.71
C PHE A 170 -9.45 -16.51 -1.44
N SER A 171 -8.30 -17.17 -1.26
CA SER A 171 -8.02 -18.48 -1.87
C SER A 171 -9.00 -19.56 -1.41
N MET A 172 -9.28 -19.61 -0.10
CA MET A 172 -10.28 -20.53 0.45
C MET A 172 -11.69 -20.26 -0.11
N SER A 173 -12.05 -19.00 -0.30
CA SER A 173 -13.35 -18.63 -0.86
C SER A 173 -13.50 -19.06 -2.33
N LEU A 174 -12.45 -18.93 -3.14
CA LEU A 174 -12.44 -19.41 -4.52
C LEU A 174 -12.52 -20.94 -4.59
N LEU A 175 -11.79 -21.64 -3.72
CA LEU A 175 -11.84 -23.09 -3.61
C LEU A 175 -13.24 -23.58 -3.22
N LEU A 176 -13.92 -22.90 -2.29
CA LEU A 176 -15.29 -23.21 -1.93
C LEU A 176 -16.25 -23.07 -3.13
N ILE A 177 -16.12 -22.00 -3.91
CA ILE A 177 -16.92 -21.77 -5.13
C ILE A 177 -16.64 -22.86 -6.18
N ALA A 178 -15.38 -23.25 -6.34
CA ALA A 178 -14.98 -24.31 -7.25
C ALA A 178 -15.62 -25.66 -6.89
N ILE A 179 -15.61 -26.01 -5.60
CA ILE A 179 -16.25 -27.24 -5.10
C ILE A 179 -17.76 -27.20 -5.33
N THR A 180 -18.43 -26.08 -5.02
CA THR A 180 -19.89 -25.99 -5.17
C THR A 180 -20.33 -26.06 -6.63
N THR A 181 -19.55 -25.49 -7.55
CA THR A 181 -19.86 -25.46 -8.99
C THR A 181 -19.38 -26.70 -9.77
N HIS A 182 -18.71 -27.67 -9.11
CA HIS A 182 -18.20 -28.92 -9.72
C HIS A 182 -17.34 -28.73 -10.98
N SER A 183 -16.73 -27.55 -11.14
CA SER A 183 -16.12 -27.14 -12.41
C SER A 183 -14.65 -26.77 -12.24
N PHE A 184 -13.82 -27.76 -11.90
CA PHE A 184 -12.38 -27.54 -11.68
C PHE A 184 -11.64 -27.02 -12.93
N LYS A 185 -12.12 -27.34 -14.13
CA LYS A 185 -11.56 -26.81 -15.41
C LYS A 185 -12.00 -25.38 -15.75
N LEU A 186 -13.08 -24.88 -15.15
CA LEU A 186 -13.47 -23.47 -15.26
C LEU A 186 -12.60 -22.59 -14.34
N ILE A 187 -11.88 -23.19 -13.38
CA ILE A 187 -11.10 -22.45 -12.39
C ILE A 187 -10.04 -21.60 -13.07
N ASP A 188 -9.15 -22.12 -13.93
CA ASP A 188 -8.00 -21.33 -14.41
C ASP A 188 -8.42 -20.02 -15.13
N ASN A 189 -9.37 -20.08 -16.06
CA ASN A 189 -9.88 -18.88 -16.75
C ASN A 189 -10.75 -17.97 -15.86
N VAL A 190 -11.51 -18.55 -14.92
CA VAL A 190 -12.31 -17.77 -13.95
C VAL A 190 -11.41 -17.13 -12.90
N LEU A 191 -10.27 -17.75 -12.55
CA LEU A 191 -9.33 -17.30 -11.54
C LEU A 191 -8.70 -15.98 -11.98
N ASP A 192 -8.06 -15.95 -13.15
CA ASP A 192 -7.42 -14.74 -13.70
C ASP A 192 -8.43 -13.59 -13.89
N TYR A 193 -9.62 -13.90 -14.38
CA TYR A 193 -10.69 -12.91 -14.53
C TYR A 193 -11.18 -12.40 -13.16
N SER A 194 -11.35 -13.29 -12.19
CA SER A 194 -11.83 -12.96 -10.84
C SER A 194 -10.81 -12.19 -10.02
N ILE A 195 -9.51 -12.44 -10.19
CA ILE A 195 -8.43 -11.70 -9.51
C ILE A 195 -8.35 -10.28 -10.04
N ASN A 196 -8.44 -10.09 -11.35
CA ASN A 196 -8.43 -8.76 -11.96
C ASN A 196 -9.67 -7.95 -11.55
N ILE A 197 -10.86 -8.57 -11.58
CA ILE A 197 -12.08 -7.92 -11.07
C ILE A 197 -11.95 -7.61 -9.59
N PHE A 198 -11.44 -8.54 -8.78
CA PHE A 198 -11.25 -8.33 -7.36
C PHE A 198 -10.30 -7.16 -7.10
N GLY A 199 -9.18 -7.06 -7.82
CA GLY A 199 -8.26 -5.92 -7.74
C GLY A 199 -8.93 -4.58 -8.05
N ILE A 200 -9.74 -4.52 -9.11
CA ILE A 200 -10.49 -3.31 -9.49
C ILE A 200 -11.52 -2.94 -8.41
N VAL A 201 -12.33 -3.89 -7.98
CA VAL A 201 -13.35 -3.69 -6.92
C VAL A 201 -12.69 -3.24 -5.62
N PHE A 202 -11.55 -3.83 -5.27
CA PHE A 202 -10.82 -3.53 -4.05
C PHE A 202 -10.20 -2.12 -4.08
N ILE A 203 -9.68 -1.67 -5.23
CA ILE A 203 -9.27 -0.26 -5.40
C ILE A 203 -10.46 0.67 -5.23
N ILE A 204 -11.56 0.43 -5.95
CA ILE A 204 -12.74 1.31 -5.92
C ILE A 204 -13.23 1.44 -4.48
N PHE A 205 -13.34 0.32 -3.78
CA PHE A 205 -13.69 0.30 -2.36
C PHE A 205 -12.69 1.08 -1.50
N GLY A 206 -11.38 0.93 -1.73
CA GLY A 206 -10.34 1.68 -1.04
C GLY A 206 -10.41 3.18 -1.27
N ILE A 207 -10.66 3.63 -2.51
CA ILE A 207 -10.85 5.05 -2.86
C ILE A 207 -12.07 5.61 -2.13
N ILE A 208 -13.20 4.90 -2.16
CA ILE A 208 -14.44 5.33 -1.50
C ILE A 208 -14.21 5.46 0.01
N LEU A 209 -13.66 4.44 0.67
CA LEU A 209 -13.39 4.48 2.11
C LEU A 209 -12.43 5.62 2.49
N PHE A 210 -11.37 5.79 1.72
CA PHE A 210 -10.38 6.84 1.93
C PHE A 210 -11.01 8.23 1.80
N GLY A 211 -11.77 8.46 0.73
CA GLY A 211 -12.49 9.71 0.50
C GLY A 211 -13.54 10.01 1.57
N LEU A 212 -14.38 9.03 1.94
CA LEU A 212 -15.36 9.19 3.01
C LEU A 212 -14.70 9.55 4.35
N THR A 213 -13.57 8.92 4.66
CA THR A 213 -12.82 9.21 5.88
C THR A 213 -12.24 10.62 5.86
N TYR A 214 -11.74 11.08 4.70
CA TYR A 214 -11.26 12.44 4.53
C TYR A 214 -12.36 13.47 4.79
N PHE A 215 -13.52 13.33 4.14
CA PHE A 215 -14.63 14.27 4.32
C PHE A 215 -15.16 14.27 5.76
N LYS A 216 -15.22 13.10 6.40
CA LYS A 216 -15.61 12.98 7.81
C LYS A 216 -14.62 13.70 8.73
N GLN A 217 -13.32 13.64 8.45
CA GLN A 217 -12.30 14.33 9.24
C GLN A 217 -12.33 15.83 9.00
N LEU A 218 -12.46 16.25 7.74
CA LEU A 218 -12.58 17.65 7.37
C LEU A 218 -13.79 18.31 8.05
N LYS A 219 -14.96 17.65 8.05
CA LYS A 219 -16.15 18.15 8.74
C LYS A 219 -15.89 18.41 10.22
N LYS A 220 -15.21 17.49 10.90
CA LYS A 220 -14.86 17.62 12.33
C LYS A 220 -13.88 18.77 12.60
N ILE A 221 -12.94 19.01 11.69
CA ILE A 221 -12.00 20.13 11.81
C ILE A 221 -12.78 21.44 11.74
N ASN A 222 -13.64 21.58 10.73
CA ASN A 222 -14.41 22.79 10.51
C ASN A 222 -15.39 23.07 11.68
N GLU A 223 -16.05 22.03 12.21
CA GLU A 223 -16.90 22.16 13.41
C GLU A 223 -16.10 22.65 14.63
N ALA A 224 -14.88 22.15 14.83
CA ALA A 224 -14.03 22.58 15.93
C ALA A 224 -13.57 24.03 15.77
N GLU A 225 -13.19 24.46 14.56
CA GLU A 225 -12.78 25.85 14.27
C GLU A 225 -13.92 26.85 14.45
N GLN A 226 -15.18 26.46 14.26
CA GLN A 226 -16.34 27.34 14.49
C GLN A 226 -16.71 27.52 15.97
N THR A 227 -16.16 26.69 16.85
CA THR A 227 -16.48 26.70 18.29
C THR A 227 -15.51 27.59 19.10
N TYR A 228 -14.45 28.09 18.48
CA TYR A 228 -13.44 28.98 19.07
C TYR A 228 -13.39 30.32 18.34
#